data_AF-A0A7V9SX87-F1
#
_entry.id   AF-A0A7V9SX87-F1
#
_cell.length_a   1.000
_cell.length_b   1.000
_cell.length_c   1.000
_cell.angle_alpha   90.00
_cell.angle_beta   90.00
_cell.angle_gamma   90.00
#
_symmetry.space_group_name_H-M   'P 1'
#
loop_
_entity.id
_entity.type
_entity.pdbx_description
1 polymer ?
#
loop_
_entity_poly.entity_id
_entity_poly.type
_entity_poly.pdbx_seq_one_letter_code
_entity_poly.pdbx_strand_id
1 'polypeptide(L)'
;MGTREERIGKNEALFREVNERIREITTYDEDAEFLCECGDATCTEAIHMTLGEYEGLRADPTHFAVIAGHELPDVEQVILQNDRFAVVEKGIGDATKVALETDPRS
;
A
#
# COMPACT_ATOMS: atom_id res chain seq x y z
N MET A 1 16.40 16.89 5.57
CA MET A 1 16.43 15.42 5.48
C MET A 1 15.31 14.94 6.37
N GLY A 2 14.34 14.22 5.81
CA GLY A 2 13.20 13.70 6.57
C GLY A 2 13.59 12.49 7.43
N THR A 3 12.73 12.13 8.38
CA THR A 3 12.91 10.94 9.22
C THR A 3 12.81 9.66 8.39
N ARG A 4 13.19 8.52 8.97
CA ARG A 4 13.06 7.22 8.29
C ARG A 4 11.59 6.91 8.01
N GLU A 5 10.73 7.19 8.97
CA GLU A 5 9.27 7.01 8.90
C GLU A 5 8.65 7.88 7.80
N GLU A 6 9.08 9.14 7.67
CA GLU A 6 8.63 10.03 6.58
C GLU A 6 9.06 9.51 5.20
N ARG A 7 10.26 8.94 5.09
CA ARG A 7 10.74 8.34 3.83
C ARG A 7 9.93 7.11 3.46
N ILE A 8 9.64 6.25 4.44
CA ILE A 8 8.79 5.07 4.24
C ILE A 8 7.41 5.51 3.75
N GLY A 9 6.74 6.43 4.45
CA GLY A 9 5.43 6.91 4.04
C GLY A 9 5.40 7.53 2.63
N LYS A 10 6.48 8.21 2.22
CA LYS A 10 6.60 8.75 0.85
C LYS A 10 6.73 7.67 -0.21
N ASN A 11 7.47 6.60 0.06
CA ASN A 11 7.62 5.49 -0.88
C ASN A 11 6.29 4.76 -1.04
N GLU A 12 5.61 4.48 0.07
CA GLU A 12 4.29 3.83 0.09
C GLU A 12 3.25 4.65 -0.68
N ALA A 13 3.22 5.97 -0.45
CA ALA A 13 2.36 6.89 -1.19
C ALA A 13 2.64 6.88 -2.70
N LEU A 14 3.90 6.79 -3.10
CA LEU A 14 4.29 6.71 -4.52
C LEU A 14 3.76 5.42 -5.16
N PHE A 15 3.93 4.27 -4.52
CA PHE A 15 3.41 3.00 -5.04
C PHE A 15 1.89 2.98 -5.09
N ARG A 16 1.22 3.56 -4.08
CA ARG A 16 -0.22 3.75 -4.09
C ARG A 16 -0.69 4.59 -5.29
N GLU A 17 0.01 5.67 -5.62
CA GLU A 17 -0.33 6.48 -6.80
C GLU A 17 -0.22 5.66 -8.10
N VAL A 18 0.78 4.79 -8.20
CA VAL A 18 0.92 3.88 -9.36
C VAL A 18 -0.24 2.88 -9.40
N ASN A 19 -0.60 2.30 -8.26
CA ASN A 19 -1.70 1.35 -8.15
C ASN A 19 -3.08 1.97 -8.45
N GLU A 20 -3.31 3.23 -8.08
CA GLU A 20 -4.53 3.94 -8.49
C GLU A 20 -4.64 4.08 -10.01
N ARG A 21 -3.52 4.29 -10.71
CA ARG A 21 -3.51 4.32 -12.18
C ARG A 21 -3.75 2.94 -12.79
N ILE A 22 -3.23 1.87 -12.18
CA ILE A 22 -3.54 0.48 -12.56
C ILE A 22 -5.04 0.21 -12.37
N ARG A 23 -5.60 0.69 -11.26
CA ARG A 23 -7.02 0.57 -10.96
C ARG A 23 -7.91 1.26 -12.00
N GLU A 24 -7.53 2.43 -12.50
CA GLU A 24 -8.28 3.14 -13.54
C GLU A 24 -8.44 2.35 -14.85
N ILE A 25 -7.49 1.47 -15.16
CA ILE A 25 -7.49 0.65 -16.38
C ILE A 25 -7.95 -0.80 -16.15
N THR A 26 -8.20 -1.18 -14.90
CA THR A 26 -8.65 -2.53 -14.53
C THR A 26 -10.17 -2.60 -14.52
N THR A 27 -10.74 -3.68 -15.08
CA THR A 27 -12.19 -3.91 -15.07
C THR A 27 -12.61 -4.66 -13.80
N TYR A 28 -13.83 -4.41 -13.32
CA TYR A 28 -14.42 -5.13 -12.19
C TYR A 28 -14.49 -6.65 -12.48
N ASP A 29 -14.23 -7.47 -11.45
CA ASP A 29 -14.12 -8.95 -11.50
C ASP A 29 -12.90 -9.55 -12.25
N GLU A 30 -11.95 -8.73 -12.71
CA GLU A 30 -10.67 -9.22 -13.23
C GLU A 30 -9.58 -9.23 -12.15
N ASP A 31 -8.76 -10.28 -12.15
CA ASP A 31 -7.48 -10.30 -11.44
C ASP A 31 -6.52 -9.35 -12.17
N ALA A 32 -5.86 -8.47 -11.41
CA ALA A 32 -4.85 -7.56 -11.91
C ALA A 32 -3.57 -7.64 -11.06
N GLU A 33 -2.47 -7.20 -11.67
CA GLU A 33 -1.19 -7.04 -11.00
C GLU A 33 -1.08 -5.63 -10.43
N PHE A 34 -1.16 -5.53 -9.10
CA PHE A 34 -0.85 -4.30 -8.37
C PHE A 34 0.57 -4.37 -7.84
N LEU A 35 1.28 -3.26 -7.77
CA LEU A 35 2.61 -3.23 -7.19
C LEU A 35 2.56 -3.35 -5.66
N CYS A 36 3.57 -4.01 -5.09
CA CYS A 36 3.80 -4.03 -3.66
C CYS A 36 4.04 -2.60 -3.15
N GLU A 37 3.24 -2.17 -2.17
CA GLU A 37 3.25 -0.81 -1.64
C GLU A 37 4.12 -0.68 -0.38
N CYS A 38 5.13 -1.53 -0.21
CA CYS A 38 6.01 -1.49 0.95
C CYS A 38 6.90 -0.23 0.96
N GLY A 39 7.51 0.06 2.11
CA GLY A 39 8.41 1.20 2.27
C GLY A 39 9.74 1.13 1.49
N ASP A 40 10.04 0.05 0.78
CA ASP A 40 11.26 -0.08 -0.04
C ASP A 40 11.07 0.57 -1.42
N ALA A 41 11.80 1.67 -1.66
CA ALA A 41 11.80 2.41 -2.93
C ALA A 41 12.28 1.60 -4.14
N THR A 42 12.89 0.43 -3.93
CA THR A 42 13.39 -0.45 -5.00
C THR A 42 12.50 -1.66 -5.26
N CYS A 43 11.43 -1.83 -4.48
CA CYS A 43 10.48 -2.93 -4.70
C CYS A 43 9.76 -2.74 -6.04
N THR A 44 9.76 -3.79 -6.85
CA THR A 44 9.09 -3.82 -8.17
C THR A 44 8.26 -5.10 -8.33
N GLU A 45 7.99 -5.79 -7.22
CA GLU A 45 7.21 -7.01 -7.20
C GLU A 45 5.72 -6.70 -7.27
N ALA A 46 4.98 -7.57 -7.95
CA ALA A 46 3.54 -7.42 -8.14
C ALA A 46 2.75 -8.44 -7.32
N ILE A 47 1.64 -7.97 -6.77
CA ILE A 47 0.63 -8.72 -6.05
C ILE A 47 -0.54 -8.97 -7.00
N HIS A 48 -0.95 -10.23 -7.09
CA HIS A 48 -2.17 -10.61 -7.80
C HIS A 48 -3.37 -10.41 -6.88
N MET A 49 -4.25 -9.48 -7.25
CA MET A 49 -5.50 -9.22 -6.52
C MET A 49 -6.60 -8.79 -7.47
N THR A 50 -7.84 -9.03 -7.04
CA THR A 50 -9.01 -8.50 -7.74
C THR A 50 -9.15 -7.00 -7.49
N LEU A 51 -9.82 -6.28 -8.40
CA LEU A 51 -10.17 -4.89 -8.17
C LEU A 51 -10.98 -4.70 -6.87
N GLY A 52 -11.85 -5.65 -6.52
CA GLY A 52 -12.64 -5.59 -5.28
C GLY A 52 -11.78 -5.65 -4.01
N GLU A 53 -10.71 -6.47 -4.02
CA GLU A 53 -9.75 -6.53 -2.92
C GLU A 53 -8.97 -5.23 -2.78
N TYR A 54 -8.53 -4.66 -3.90
CA TYR A 54 -7.85 -3.36 -3.92
C TYR A 54 -8.78 -2.22 -3.47
N GLU A 55 -10.03 -2.19 -3.90
CA GLU A 55 -11.00 -1.20 -3.40
C GLU A 55 -11.28 -1.36 -1.90
N GLY A 56 -11.35 -2.61 -1.42
CA GLY A 56 -11.59 -2.91 -0.01
C GLY A 56 -10.49 -2.36 0.90
N LEU A 57 -9.23 -2.52 0.51
CA LEU A 57 -8.12 -1.97 1.30
C LEU A 57 -8.06 -0.43 1.20
N ARG A 58 -8.38 0.14 0.03
CA ARG A 58 -8.40 1.60 -0.22
C ARG A 58 -9.58 2.33 0.43
N ALA A 59 -10.48 1.62 1.11
CA ALA A 59 -11.48 2.23 1.98
C ALA A 59 -10.85 2.95 3.18
N ASP A 60 -9.62 2.58 3.55
CA ASP A 60 -8.81 3.30 4.54
C ASP A 60 -7.49 3.78 3.88
N PRO A 61 -7.20 5.10 3.88
CA PRO A 61 -5.97 5.63 3.30
C PRO A 61 -4.70 5.20 4.05
N THR A 62 -4.81 4.63 5.26
CA THR A 62 -3.68 4.16 6.05
C THR A 62 -3.33 2.69 5.82
N HIS A 63 -4.13 1.96 5.04
CA HIS A 63 -3.83 0.59 4.63
C HIS A 63 -2.90 0.55 3.42
N PHE A 64 -2.03 -0.46 3.34
CA PHE A 64 -1.15 -0.72 2.20
C PHE A 64 -1.04 -2.22 1.91
N ALA A 65 -1.04 -2.58 0.63
CA ALA A 65 -0.88 -3.97 0.20
C ALA A 65 0.60 -4.30 -0.01
N VAL A 66 1.09 -5.34 0.66
CA VAL A 66 2.50 -5.76 0.57
C VAL A 66 2.60 -7.26 0.31
N ILE A 67 3.69 -7.68 -0.32
CA ILE A 67 4.08 -9.09 -0.38
C ILE A 67 4.34 -9.57 1.05
N ALA A 68 3.89 -10.77 1.39
CA ALA A 68 4.14 -11.34 2.71
C ALA A 68 5.66 -11.46 2.96
N GLY A 69 6.13 -10.87 4.06
CA GLY A 69 7.55 -10.71 4.40
C GLY A 69 8.14 -9.35 4.03
N HIS A 70 7.41 -8.48 3.32
CA HIS A 70 7.82 -7.10 3.00
C HIS A 70 7.26 -6.06 3.98
N GLU A 71 6.50 -6.49 4.98
CA GLU A 71 6.11 -5.64 6.08
C GLU A 71 7.34 -5.10 6.84
N LEU A 72 7.17 -3.94 7.47
CA LEU A 72 8.15 -3.23 8.28
C LEU A 72 7.63 -3.14 9.73
N PRO A 73 7.78 -4.19 10.55
CA PRO A 73 7.10 -4.31 11.85
C PRO A 73 7.44 -3.22 12.87
N ASP A 74 8.47 -2.42 12.61
CA ASP A 74 8.87 -1.29 13.43
C ASP A 74 8.04 -0.01 13.18
N VAL A 75 7.29 0.05 12.08
CA VAL A 75 6.48 1.22 11.68
C VAL A 75 5.03 0.89 11.30
N GLU A 76 4.69 -0.38 11.11
CA GLU A 76 3.35 -0.82 10.71
C GLU A 76 2.93 -2.14 11.35
N GLN A 77 1.64 -2.45 11.25
CA GLN A 77 1.05 -3.67 11.77
C GLN A 77 0.30 -4.41 10.68
N VAL A 78 0.50 -5.72 10.58
CA VAL A 78 -0.26 -6.58 9.67
C VAL A 78 -1.68 -6.75 10.23
N ILE A 79 -2.69 -6.31 9.48
CA ILE A 79 -4.10 -6.41 9.86
C ILE A 79 -4.84 -7.53 9.11
N LEU A 80 -4.30 -7.95 7.97
CA LEU A 80 -4.79 -9.06 7.17
C LEU A 80 -3.63 -9.73 6.47
N GLN A 81 -3.66 -11.06 6.38
CA GLN A 81 -2.71 -11.82 5.58
C GLN A 81 -3.41 -13.03 4.97
N ASN A 82 -3.10 -13.30 3.71
CA ASN A 82 -3.51 -14.50 2.98
C ASN A 82 -2.31 -15.07 2.21
N ASP A 83 -2.53 -16.12 1.41
CA ASP A 83 -1.46 -16.79 0.67
C ASP A 83 -0.86 -15.94 -0.47
N ARG A 84 -1.51 -14.85 -0.88
CA ARG A 84 -1.11 -13.95 -1.98
C ARG A 84 -0.48 -12.65 -1.49
N PHE A 85 -0.97 -12.07 -0.39
CA PHE A 85 -0.50 -10.78 0.12
C PHE A 85 -0.86 -10.55 1.59
N ALA A 86 -0.24 -9.52 2.16
CA ALA A 86 -0.59 -8.94 3.45
C ALA A 86 -1.11 -7.50 3.27
N VAL A 87 -1.97 -7.06 4.17
CA VAL A 87 -2.37 -5.66 4.33
C VAL A 87 -1.79 -5.17 5.64
N VAL A 88 -1.04 -4.07 5.55
CA VAL A 88 -0.45 -3.38 6.70
C VAL A 88 -1.17 -2.07 6.96
N GLU A 89 -1.32 -1.72 8.23
CA GLU A 89 -1.81 -0.44 8.70
C GLU A 89 -0.65 0.35 9.32
N LYS A 90 -0.48 1.61 8.93
CA LYS A 90 0.57 2.47 9.51
C LYS A 90 0.30 2.72 10.98
N GLY A 91 1.30 2.45 11.84
CA GLY A 91 1.23 2.80 13.26
C GLY A 91 1.17 4.32 13.46
N ILE A 92 0.58 4.77 14.58
CA ILE A 92 0.41 6.20 14.91
C ILE A 92 1.74 6.95 14.79
N GLY A 93 1.84 7.92 13.89
CA GLY A 93 3.04 8.73 13.70
C GLY A 93 3.05 9.59 12.43
N ASP A 94 4.24 10.06 12.03
CA ASP A 94 4.40 10.91 10.83
C ASP A 94 4.10 10.16 9.52
N ALA A 95 4.32 8.84 9.49
CA ALA A 95 3.93 8.01 8.35
C ALA A 95 2.40 7.99 8.13
N THR A 96 1.59 7.93 9.20
CA THR A 96 0.13 8.05 9.11
C THR A 96 -0.29 9.39 8.52
N LYS A 97 0.36 10.49 8.95
CA LYS A 97 0.06 11.83 8.40
C LYS A 97 0.36 11.90 6.91
N VAL A 98 1.52 11.39 6.49
CA VAL A 98 1.87 11.33 5.07
C VAL A 98 0.85 10.52 4.30
N ALA A 99 0.44 9.35 4.80
CA ALA A 99 -0.57 8.51 4.15
C ALA A 99 -1.92 9.24 3.96
N LEU A 100 -2.35 10.02 4.95
CA LEU A 100 -3.57 10.85 4.88
C LEU A 100 -3.42 12.05 3.94
N GLU A 101 -2.30 12.79 4.01
CA GLU A 101 -2.07 13.99 3.20
C GLU A 101 -1.85 13.68 1.71
N THR A 102 -1.38 12.47 1.41
CA THR A 102 -1.09 12.02 0.05
C THR A 102 -2.15 11.06 -0.49
N ASP A 103 -3.30 10.96 0.17
CA ASP A 103 -4.42 10.16 -0.32
C ASP A 103 -4.95 10.76 -1.64
N PRO A 104 -4.86 10.04 -2.76
CA PRO A 104 -5.35 10.55 -4.05
C PRO A 104 -6.87 10.63 -4.14
N ARG A 105 -7.61 10.08 -3.16
CA ARG A 105 -9.09 10.02 -3.14
C ARG A 105 -9.74 11.09 -2.25
N SER A 106 -8.95 11.95 -1.60
CA SER A 106 -9.41 13.04 -0.72
C SER A 106 -9.81 14.33 -1.45
#